data_AF-A0AB39AWH7-F1
#
_entry.id   AF-A0AB39AWH7-F1
#
_cell.length_a   1.000
_cell.length_b   1.000
_cell.length_c   1.000
_cell.angle_alpha   90.00
_cell.angle_beta   90.00
_cell.angle_gamma   90.00
#
_symmetry.space_group_name_H-M   'P 1'
#
loop_
_entity.id
_entity.type
_entity.pdbx_description
1 polymer ?
#
loop_
_entity_poly.entity_id
_entity_poly.type
_entity_poly.pdbx_seq_one_letter_code
_entity_poly.pdbx_strand_id
1 'polypeptide(L)'
;MSIIQNAIDSIQIGIEDYESTDDRRSVSAVRNISAGILLLYKEKLCQLSPEDNKELLIKQNIRPIQNDDGEIVFEGKGHKTVDVFSIQERFKSLKVAVDWKRFEEINKLRNDLEHYYTSESPDTVREIVAKSFLLIRDFLTEYLEKDPQETLGEEAWATLLEVSEVYSAEEALCASSIEKIDWQYDAVKESLKYLRCKSCHSSLIEAPYPDDRHPYVNLHCRSCNLDFVFDDVIEQCIDDSLSGEAMRNAMDGGESPYDSCHECGKNTYIHSEEKCVACEYEMEYKFCEICDTSLGIEDQYNEGKCGSCQYSYEKFMAE
;
A
#
# COMPACT_ATOMS: atom_id res chain seq x y z
N MET A 1 14.39 4.53 -31.95
CA MET A 1 13.29 3.95 -31.16
C MET A 1 12.51 5.11 -30.56
N SER A 2 11.21 5.18 -30.77
CA SER A 2 10.35 6.22 -30.17
C SER A 2 10.12 5.95 -28.68
N ILE A 3 9.67 6.96 -27.93
CA ILE A 3 9.32 6.79 -26.51
C ILE A 3 8.19 5.77 -26.36
N ILE A 4 7.15 5.88 -27.19
CA ILE A 4 6.04 4.91 -27.20
C ILE A 4 6.51 3.49 -27.51
N GLN A 5 7.40 3.26 -28.48
CA GLN A 5 7.87 1.91 -28.79
C GLN A 5 8.66 1.33 -27.59
N ASN A 6 9.52 2.13 -26.97
CA ASN A 6 10.25 1.70 -25.79
C ASN A 6 9.31 1.40 -24.60
N ALA A 7 8.20 2.15 -24.47
CA ALA A 7 7.17 1.87 -23.48
C ALA A 7 6.52 0.50 -23.73
N ILE A 8 6.14 0.23 -24.98
CA ILE A 8 5.51 -1.02 -25.42
C ILE A 8 6.47 -2.20 -25.19
N ASP A 9 7.71 -2.11 -25.67
CA ASP A 9 8.71 -3.16 -25.53
C ASP A 9 8.94 -3.47 -24.03
N SER A 10 9.01 -2.44 -23.18
CA SER A 10 9.15 -2.63 -21.73
C SER A 10 7.92 -3.32 -21.13
N ILE A 11 6.70 -2.95 -21.55
CA ILE A 11 5.48 -3.57 -21.03
C ILE A 11 5.38 -5.03 -21.46
N GLN A 12 5.66 -5.34 -22.72
CA GLN A 12 5.63 -6.70 -23.26
C GLN A 12 6.61 -7.60 -22.51
N ILE A 13 7.88 -7.19 -22.38
CA ILE A 13 8.89 -7.95 -21.63
C ILE A 13 8.47 -8.08 -20.15
N GLY A 14 7.85 -7.04 -19.58
CA GLY A 14 7.34 -7.09 -18.21
C GLY A 14 6.24 -8.14 -18.01
N ILE A 15 5.37 -8.32 -19.00
CA ILE A 15 4.32 -9.35 -18.99
C ILE A 15 4.93 -10.74 -19.20
N GLU A 16 5.85 -10.90 -20.13
CA GLU A 16 6.57 -12.16 -20.35
C GLU A 16 7.34 -12.61 -19.08
N ASP A 17 7.97 -11.67 -18.39
CA ASP A 17 8.67 -11.92 -17.13
C ASP A 17 7.69 -12.25 -15.98
N TYR A 18 6.47 -11.69 -16.00
CA TYR A 18 5.43 -11.99 -15.01
C TYR A 18 4.90 -13.42 -15.14
N GLU A 19 4.73 -13.93 -16.37
CA GLU A 19 4.27 -15.30 -16.62
C GLU A 19 5.34 -16.36 -16.35
N SER A 20 6.59 -15.95 -16.12
CA SER A 20 7.69 -16.87 -15.90
C SER A 20 7.57 -17.59 -14.56
N THR A 21 7.85 -18.90 -14.56
CA THR A 21 7.93 -19.72 -13.34
C THR A 21 9.24 -19.52 -12.58
N ASP A 22 10.17 -18.69 -13.07
CA ASP A 22 11.41 -18.35 -12.38
C ASP A 22 11.18 -17.15 -11.48
N ASP A 23 11.17 -17.36 -10.17
CA ASP A 23 10.90 -16.31 -9.17
C ASP A 23 11.78 -15.06 -9.34
N ARG A 24 12.99 -15.19 -9.92
CA ARG A 24 13.89 -14.04 -10.19
C ARG A 24 13.34 -13.09 -11.24
N ARG A 25 12.44 -13.57 -12.10
CA ARG A 25 11.80 -12.79 -13.17
C ARG A 25 10.74 -11.84 -12.65
N SER A 26 10.17 -12.09 -11.47
CA SER A 26 9.23 -11.17 -10.80
C SER A 26 9.82 -9.76 -10.62
N VAL A 27 11.10 -9.67 -10.26
CA VAL A 27 11.84 -8.40 -10.11
C VAL A 27 12.02 -7.70 -11.46
N SER A 28 12.26 -8.48 -12.51
CA SER A 28 12.37 -7.98 -13.88
C SER A 28 11.02 -7.44 -14.37
N ALA A 29 9.93 -8.17 -14.11
CA ALA A 29 8.57 -7.75 -14.42
C ALA A 29 8.25 -6.39 -13.76
N VAL A 30 8.52 -6.23 -12.46
CA VAL A 30 8.29 -4.95 -11.75
C VAL A 30 9.05 -3.80 -12.41
N ARG A 31 10.35 -3.99 -12.71
CA ARG A 31 11.18 -2.95 -13.34
C ARG A 31 10.65 -2.55 -14.71
N ASN A 32 10.33 -3.53 -15.54
CA ASN A 32 9.88 -3.35 -16.90
C ASN A 32 8.48 -2.71 -16.97
N ILE A 33 7.53 -3.17 -16.15
CA ILE A 33 6.19 -2.57 -16.06
C ILE A 33 6.25 -1.14 -15.50
N SER A 34 7.02 -0.91 -14.43
CA SER A 34 7.19 0.43 -13.85
C SER A 34 7.81 1.40 -14.86
N ALA A 35 8.84 0.98 -15.58
CA ALA A 35 9.48 1.79 -16.63
C ALA A 35 8.53 2.04 -17.80
N GLY A 36 7.80 1.01 -18.24
CA GLY A 36 6.80 1.09 -19.31
C GLY A 36 5.73 2.13 -19.03
N ILE A 37 5.12 2.10 -17.84
CA ILE A 37 4.11 3.09 -17.42
C ILE A 37 4.69 4.51 -17.42
N LEU A 38 5.90 4.72 -16.89
CA LEU A 38 6.56 6.03 -16.93
C LEU A 38 6.83 6.53 -18.35
N LEU A 39 7.17 5.63 -19.27
CA LEU A 39 7.37 5.97 -20.68
C LEU A 39 6.05 6.32 -21.36
N LEU A 40 4.94 5.63 -21.06
CA LEU A 40 3.60 6.03 -21.51
C LEU A 40 3.25 7.45 -21.02
N TYR A 41 3.54 7.76 -19.76
CA TYR A 41 3.30 9.10 -19.23
C TYR A 41 4.14 10.17 -19.95
N LYS A 42 5.41 9.86 -20.23
CA LYS A 42 6.28 10.74 -21.02
C LYS A 42 5.80 10.89 -22.46
N GLU A 43 5.26 9.84 -23.07
CA GLU A 43 4.64 9.92 -24.40
C GLU A 43 3.46 10.89 -24.39
N LYS A 44 2.59 10.86 -23.37
CA LYS A 44 1.50 11.83 -23.27
C LYS A 44 2.01 13.26 -23.15
N LEU A 45 3.09 13.50 -22.40
CA LEU A 45 3.75 14.81 -22.35
C LEU A 45 4.30 15.22 -23.73
N CYS A 46 4.82 14.28 -24.52
CA CYS A 46 5.23 14.57 -25.90
C CYS A 46 4.05 14.98 -26.77
N GLN A 47 2.90 14.28 -26.67
CA GLN A 47 1.69 14.63 -27.42
C GLN A 47 1.16 16.02 -27.06
N LEU A 48 1.19 16.37 -25.76
CA LEU A 48 0.76 17.67 -25.23
C LEU A 48 1.79 18.79 -25.46
N SER A 49 3.01 18.44 -25.89
CA SER A 49 4.04 19.43 -26.17
C SER A 49 3.71 20.20 -27.46
N PRO A 50 4.18 21.46 -27.56
CA PRO A 50 4.04 22.27 -28.77
C PRO A 50 4.47 21.53 -30.04
N GLU A 51 3.81 21.82 -31.17
CA GLU A 51 4.07 21.12 -32.44
C GLU A 51 5.51 21.31 -32.93
N ASP A 52 6.08 22.48 -32.69
CA ASP A 52 7.45 22.86 -33.02
C ASP A 52 8.49 22.22 -32.10
N ASN A 53 8.09 21.72 -30.91
CA ASN A 53 8.98 21.05 -29.98
C ASN A 53 8.27 19.96 -29.17
N LYS A 54 8.16 18.77 -29.77
CA LYS A 54 7.52 17.58 -29.16
C LYS A 54 8.23 17.05 -27.91
N GLU A 55 9.43 17.50 -27.59
CA GLU A 55 10.12 17.08 -26.36
C GLU A 55 10.03 18.12 -25.23
N LEU A 56 9.41 19.28 -25.43
CA LEU A 56 9.46 20.36 -24.45
C LEU A 56 8.99 19.91 -23.07
N LEU A 57 7.83 19.26 -23.00
CA LEU A 57 7.23 18.84 -21.73
C LEU A 57 7.86 17.57 -21.13
N ILE A 58 8.82 16.92 -21.79
CA ILE A 58 9.61 15.85 -21.16
C ILE A 58 10.95 16.35 -20.61
N LYS A 59 11.33 17.60 -20.86
CA LYS A 59 12.60 18.18 -20.34
C LYS A 59 12.43 18.58 -18.89
N GLN A 60 13.42 18.23 -18.06
CA GLN A 60 13.40 18.54 -16.63
C GLN A 60 13.38 20.05 -16.38
N ASN A 61 14.21 20.80 -17.12
CA ASN A 61 14.31 22.25 -17.01
C ASN A 61 13.75 22.90 -18.27
N ILE A 62 12.70 23.72 -18.12
CA ILE A 62 12.16 24.57 -19.19
C ILE A 62 12.45 26.01 -18.83
N ARG A 63 12.95 26.81 -19.78
CA ARG A 63 13.26 28.23 -19.57
C ARG A 63 12.72 29.10 -20.70
N PRO A 64 12.33 30.35 -20.42
CA PRO A 64 12.02 31.32 -21.46
C PRO A 64 13.30 31.72 -22.19
N ILE A 65 13.22 31.83 -23.51
CA ILE A 65 14.22 32.41 -24.40
C ILE A 65 13.53 33.35 -25.38
N GLN A 66 14.29 34.29 -25.94
CA GLN A 66 13.80 35.17 -26.99
C GLN A 66 14.19 34.58 -28.35
N ASN A 67 13.22 34.35 -29.24
CA ASN A 67 13.48 33.89 -30.60
C ASN A 67 13.97 35.05 -31.50
N ASP A 68 14.31 34.75 -32.75
CA ASP A 68 14.81 35.75 -33.72
C ASP A 68 13.79 36.85 -34.04
N ASP A 69 12.49 36.57 -33.85
CA ASP A 69 11.39 37.51 -34.03
C ASP A 69 11.14 38.40 -32.79
N GLY A 70 11.90 38.18 -31.70
CA GLY A 70 11.80 38.94 -30.46
C GLY A 70 10.71 38.43 -29.50
N GLU A 71 10.05 37.32 -29.79
CA GLU A 71 9.01 36.70 -28.98
C GLU A 71 9.61 35.81 -27.88
N ILE A 72 8.93 35.75 -26.73
CA ILE A 72 9.32 34.81 -25.65
C ILE A 72 8.75 33.43 -25.96
N VAL A 73 9.65 32.49 -26.24
CA VAL A 73 9.34 31.06 -26.40
C VAL A 73 10.01 30.24 -25.30
N PHE A 74 9.56 29.01 -25.11
CA PHE A 74 10.12 28.13 -24.08
C PHE A 74 10.98 27.05 -24.71
N GLU A 75 12.20 26.85 -24.16
CA GLU A 75 13.08 25.76 -24.56
C GLU A 75 13.41 24.85 -23.38
N GLY A 76 13.68 23.59 -23.70
CA GLY A 76 14.22 22.63 -22.73
C GLY A 76 15.73 22.74 -22.60
N LYS A 77 16.24 22.81 -21.37
CA LYS A 77 17.68 22.88 -21.08
C LYS A 77 18.24 21.51 -20.68
N GLY A 78 19.23 21.04 -21.45
CA GLY A 78 20.00 19.84 -21.17
C GLY A 78 19.32 18.53 -21.60
N HIS A 79 19.94 17.41 -21.22
CA HIS A 79 19.50 16.06 -21.64
C HIS A 79 18.62 15.34 -20.60
N LYS A 80 18.48 15.90 -19.39
CA LYS A 80 17.69 15.27 -18.32
C LYS A 80 16.20 15.35 -18.65
N THR A 81 15.51 14.24 -18.46
CA THR A 81 14.06 14.17 -18.59
C THR A 81 13.38 14.36 -17.24
N VAL A 82 12.09 14.69 -17.27
CA VAL A 82 11.24 14.80 -16.08
C VAL A 82 11.28 13.52 -15.24
N ASP A 83 11.32 13.72 -13.93
CA ASP A 83 11.12 12.68 -12.91
C ASP A 83 9.63 12.50 -12.59
N VAL A 84 9.30 11.52 -11.75
CA VAL A 84 7.91 11.18 -11.36
C VAL A 84 7.16 12.39 -10.83
N PHE A 85 7.77 13.14 -9.91
CA PHE A 85 7.17 14.32 -9.30
C PHE A 85 6.87 15.41 -10.34
N SER A 86 7.81 15.65 -11.25
CA SER A 86 7.62 16.60 -12.34
C SER A 86 6.51 16.17 -13.31
N ILE A 87 6.35 14.86 -13.55
CA ILE A 87 5.24 14.32 -14.35
C ILE A 87 3.91 14.56 -13.61
N GLN A 88 3.84 14.26 -12.31
CA GLN A 88 2.65 14.50 -11.48
C GLN A 88 2.19 15.96 -11.53
N GLU A 89 3.11 16.90 -11.30
CA GLU A 89 2.81 18.34 -11.34
C GLU A 89 2.36 18.82 -12.73
N ARG A 90 2.99 18.29 -13.80
CA ARG A 90 2.59 18.60 -15.18
C ARG A 90 1.23 18.02 -15.52
N PHE A 91 0.96 16.76 -15.18
CA PHE A 91 -0.35 16.13 -15.41
C PHE A 91 -1.46 16.85 -14.67
N LYS A 92 -1.23 17.23 -13.41
CA LYS A 92 -2.16 18.06 -12.64
C LYS A 92 -2.45 19.39 -13.34
N SER A 93 -1.41 20.08 -13.82
CA SER A 93 -1.54 21.36 -14.53
C SER A 93 -2.23 21.22 -15.89
N LEU A 94 -1.98 20.11 -16.58
CA LEU A 94 -2.52 19.78 -17.91
C LEU A 94 -3.83 18.99 -17.86
N LYS A 95 -4.38 18.76 -16.66
CA LYS A 95 -5.64 18.05 -16.42
C LYS A 95 -5.68 16.62 -16.97
N VAL A 96 -4.56 15.92 -16.87
CA VAL A 96 -4.44 14.47 -17.12
C VAL A 96 -4.66 13.75 -15.79
N ALA A 97 -5.71 12.93 -15.67
CA ALA A 97 -6.01 12.21 -14.43
C ALA A 97 -5.44 10.79 -14.49
N VAL A 98 -4.72 10.40 -13.45
CA VAL A 98 -4.08 9.09 -13.34
C VAL A 98 -4.30 8.59 -11.93
N ASP A 99 -4.52 7.29 -11.77
CA ASP A 99 -4.48 6.65 -10.46
C ASP A 99 -3.02 6.58 -9.96
N TRP A 100 -2.59 7.69 -9.37
CA TRP A 100 -1.25 7.84 -8.81
C TRP A 100 -1.00 6.89 -7.65
N LYS A 101 -2.04 6.46 -6.92
CA LYS A 101 -1.91 5.55 -5.79
C LYS A 101 -1.41 4.19 -6.27
N ARG A 102 -2.05 3.61 -7.30
CA ARG A 102 -1.56 2.35 -7.92
C ARG A 102 -0.16 2.49 -8.50
N PHE A 103 0.15 3.63 -9.12
CA PHE A 103 1.49 3.85 -9.67
C PHE A 103 2.56 3.94 -8.57
N GLU A 104 2.25 4.59 -7.46
CA GLU A 104 3.14 4.72 -6.31
C GLU A 104 3.44 3.37 -5.67
N GLU A 105 2.47 2.44 -5.61
CA GLU A 105 2.67 1.07 -5.12
C GLU A 105 3.76 0.32 -5.92
N ILE A 106 3.64 0.25 -7.26
CA ILE A 106 4.66 -0.41 -8.09
C ILE A 106 5.98 0.34 -8.12
N ASN A 107 5.96 1.67 -8.09
CA ASN A 107 7.17 2.49 -8.09
C ASN A 107 7.95 2.35 -6.77
N LYS A 108 7.24 2.23 -5.63
CA LYS A 108 7.85 1.92 -4.33
C LYS A 108 8.45 0.52 -4.34
N LEU A 109 7.70 -0.49 -4.80
CA LEU A 109 8.21 -1.86 -4.90
C LEU A 109 9.48 -1.94 -5.75
N ARG A 110 9.53 -1.24 -6.90
CA ARG A 110 10.75 -1.15 -7.73
C ARG A 110 11.93 -0.59 -6.93
N ASN A 111 11.73 0.51 -6.20
CA ASN A 111 12.80 1.14 -5.41
C ASN A 111 13.29 0.22 -4.29
N ASP A 112 12.39 -0.46 -3.58
CA ASP A 112 12.73 -1.37 -2.50
C ASP A 112 13.55 -2.57 -3.01
N LEU A 113 13.18 -3.09 -4.20
CA LEU A 113 13.92 -4.12 -4.92
C LEU A 113 15.30 -3.67 -5.42
N GLU A 114 15.47 -2.39 -5.75
CA GLU A 114 16.74 -1.83 -6.25
C GLU A 114 17.73 -1.45 -5.13
N HIS A 115 17.22 -1.05 -3.96
CA HIS A 115 18.04 -0.42 -2.92
C HIS A 115 18.16 -1.22 -1.62
N TYR A 116 17.15 -2.00 -1.23
CA TYR A 116 17.03 -2.43 0.17
C TYR A 116 16.80 -3.92 0.40
N TYR A 117 16.72 -4.75 -0.65
CA TYR A 117 16.12 -6.09 -0.59
C TYR A 117 14.65 -5.98 -0.15
N THR A 118 13.71 -6.39 -1.00
CA THR A 118 12.29 -6.33 -0.61
C THR A 118 11.99 -7.36 0.49
N SER A 119 11.21 -6.96 1.49
CA SER A 119 10.56 -7.88 2.44
C SER A 119 9.24 -8.44 1.88
N GLU A 120 8.81 -7.98 0.71
CA GLU A 120 7.55 -8.40 0.10
C GLU A 120 7.63 -9.83 -0.42
N SER A 121 6.53 -10.55 -0.28
CA SER A 121 6.42 -11.91 -0.80
C SER A 121 6.32 -11.92 -2.33
N PRO A 122 6.69 -13.03 -3.01
CA PRO A 122 6.48 -13.17 -4.45
C PRO A 122 5.03 -12.96 -4.89
N ASP A 123 4.06 -13.33 -4.06
CA ASP A 123 2.64 -13.12 -4.31
C ASP A 123 2.25 -11.64 -4.22
N THR A 124 2.78 -10.90 -3.23
CA THR A 124 2.58 -9.45 -3.14
C THR A 124 3.16 -8.74 -4.37
N VAL A 125 4.32 -9.19 -4.86
CA VAL A 125 4.93 -8.68 -6.09
C VAL A 125 4.00 -8.92 -7.30
N ARG A 126 3.50 -10.15 -7.45
CA ARG A 126 2.56 -10.50 -8.53
C ARG A 126 1.28 -9.68 -8.46
N GLU A 127 0.72 -9.48 -7.26
CA GLU A 127 -0.45 -8.65 -7.02
C GLU A 127 -0.21 -7.20 -7.48
N ILE A 128 0.91 -6.58 -7.09
CA ILE A 128 1.24 -5.20 -7.46
C ILE A 128 1.40 -5.06 -8.98
N VAL A 129 2.02 -6.03 -9.65
CA VAL A 129 2.15 -6.07 -11.11
C VAL A 129 0.77 -6.20 -11.77
N ALA A 130 -0.07 -7.13 -11.30
CA ALA A 130 -1.44 -7.33 -11.79
C ALA A 130 -2.30 -6.06 -11.65
N LYS A 131 -2.23 -5.37 -10.50
CA LYS A 131 -2.91 -4.09 -10.28
C LYS A 131 -2.43 -3.00 -11.24
N SER A 132 -1.15 -3.02 -11.62
CA SER A 132 -0.55 -2.04 -12.53
C SER A 132 -0.99 -2.22 -13.99
N PHE A 133 -1.49 -3.40 -14.37
CA PHE A 133 -2.02 -3.65 -15.71
C PHE A 133 -3.23 -2.78 -16.05
N LEU A 134 -4.08 -2.48 -15.07
CA LEU A 134 -5.21 -1.57 -15.24
C LEU A 134 -4.74 -0.15 -15.58
N LEU A 135 -3.65 0.32 -14.98
CA LEU A 135 -3.05 1.62 -15.33
C LEU A 135 -2.63 1.67 -16.80
N ILE A 136 -2.00 0.59 -17.30
CA ILE A 136 -1.56 0.51 -18.69
C ILE A 136 -2.76 0.58 -19.63
N ARG A 137 -3.78 -0.26 -19.39
CA ARG A 137 -5.01 -0.30 -20.18
C ARG A 137 -5.71 1.05 -20.24
N ASP A 138 -6.00 1.62 -19.07
CA ASP A 138 -6.76 2.86 -18.94
C ASP A 138 -5.97 4.01 -19.57
N PHE A 139 -4.66 4.06 -19.36
CA PHE A 139 -3.84 5.12 -19.92
C PHE A 139 -3.72 5.07 -21.45
N LEU A 140 -3.55 3.87 -22.02
CA LEU A 140 -3.54 3.68 -23.48
C LEU A 140 -4.86 4.15 -24.10
N THR A 141 -5.98 3.75 -23.50
CA THR A 141 -7.33 4.02 -24.02
C THR A 141 -7.73 5.49 -23.83
N GLU A 142 -7.64 6.01 -22.61
CA GLU A 142 -8.19 7.32 -22.23
C GLU A 142 -7.27 8.48 -22.59
N TYR A 143 -5.95 8.28 -22.50
CA TYR A 143 -4.99 9.39 -22.65
C TYR A 143 -4.17 9.32 -23.93
N LEU A 144 -3.90 8.13 -24.46
CA LEU A 144 -3.17 8.00 -25.72
C LEU A 144 -4.07 7.75 -26.92
N GLU A 145 -5.39 7.56 -26.70
CA GLU A 145 -6.39 7.26 -27.74
C GLU A 145 -5.96 6.09 -28.62
N LYS A 146 -5.36 5.07 -27.99
CA LYS A 146 -4.84 3.88 -28.65
C LYS A 146 -5.64 2.65 -28.23
N ASP A 147 -5.86 1.76 -29.19
CA ASP A 147 -6.35 0.42 -28.89
C ASP A 147 -5.25 -0.39 -28.17
N PRO A 148 -5.49 -0.88 -26.94
CA PRO A 148 -4.48 -1.61 -26.19
C PRO A 148 -4.05 -2.94 -26.85
N GLN A 149 -4.97 -3.63 -27.53
CA GLN A 149 -4.69 -4.90 -28.21
C GLN A 149 -3.78 -4.70 -29.41
N GLU A 150 -4.08 -3.71 -30.26
CA GLU A 150 -3.23 -3.34 -31.40
C GLU A 150 -1.86 -2.81 -30.94
N THR A 151 -1.82 -2.11 -29.80
CA THR A 151 -0.60 -1.47 -29.30
C THR A 151 0.35 -2.44 -28.61
N LEU A 152 -0.18 -3.35 -27.79
CA LEU A 152 0.62 -4.30 -27.02
C LEU A 152 0.78 -5.65 -27.73
N GLY A 153 -0.01 -5.92 -28.78
CA GLY A 153 -0.06 -7.22 -29.43
C GLY A 153 -0.98 -8.21 -28.71
N GLU A 154 -1.49 -9.18 -29.46
CA GLU A 154 -2.56 -10.09 -29.00
C GLU A 154 -2.17 -10.89 -27.74
N GLU A 155 -0.95 -11.42 -27.69
CA GLU A 155 -0.49 -12.25 -26.58
C GLU A 155 -0.39 -11.45 -25.27
N ALA A 156 0.39 -10.36 -25.27
CA ALA A 156 0.55 -9.51 -24.09
C ALA A 156 -0.78 -8.90 -23.63
N TRP A 157 -1.65 -8.51 -24.57
CA TRP A 157 -2.98 -8.00 -24.24
C TRP A 157 -3.88 -9.07 -23.61
N ALA A 158 -3.86 -10.30 -24.11
CA ALA A 158 -4.66 -11.38 -23.54
C ALA A 158 -4.28 -11.66 -22.08
N THR A 159 -2.98 -11.78 -21.79
CA THR A 159 -2.49 -11.97 -20.41
C THR A 159 -2.86 -10.78 -19.51
N LEU A 160 -2.66 -9.55 -20.00
CA LEU A 160 -3.00 -8.33 -19.26
C LEU A 160 -4.50 -8.33 -18.90
N LEU A 161 -5.36 -8.61 -19.88
CA LEU A 161 -6.81 -8.61 -19.71
C LEU A 161 -7.25 -9.69 -18.73
N GLU A 162 -6.80 -10.93 -18.91
CA GLU A 162 -7.14 -12.06 -18.03
C GLU A 162 -6.73 -11.76 -16.58
N VAL A 163 -5.48 -11.38 -16.36
CA VAL A 163 -4.96 -11.08 -15.02
C VAL A 163 -5.71 -9.92 -14.38
N SER A 164 -5.95 -8.84 -15.12
CA SER A 164 -6.60 -7.64 -14.58
C SER A 164 -8.08 -7.83 -14.28
N GLU A 165 -8.82 -8.54 -15.13
CA GLU A 165 -10.26 -8.82 -14.94
C GLU A 165 -10.49 -9.79 -13.78
N VAL A 166 -9.75 -10.90 -13.77
CA VAL A 166 -9.86 -11.90 -12.69
C VAL A 166 -9.49 -11.28 -11.36
N TYR A 167 -8.36 -10.55 -11.30
CA TYR A 167 -7.93 -9.92 -10.06
C TYR A 167 -8.95 -8.89 -9.57
N SER A 168 -9.46 -8.02 -10.45
CA SER A 168 -10.44 -7.00 -10.07
C SER A 168 -11.75 -7.58 -9.57
N ALA A 169 -12.22 -8.67 -10.21
CA ALA A 169 -13.44 -9.35 -9.80
C ALA A 169 -13.28 -10.02 -8.42
N GLU A 170 -12.17 -10.73 -8.21
CA GLU A 170 -11.86 -11.36 -6.93
C GLU A 170 -11.65 -10.32 -5.81
N GLU A 171 -10.96 -9.21 -6.08
CA GLU A 171 -10.75 -8.12 -5.12
C GLU A 171 -12.09 -7.50 -4.69
N ALA A 172 -13.01 -7.25 -5.64
CA ALA A 172 -14.32 -6.71 -5.35
C ALA A 172 -15.19 -7.67 -4.50
N LEU A 173 -15.14 -8.98 -4.78
CA LEU A 173 -15.84 -10.00 -4.01
C LEU A 173 -15.30 -10.10 -2.58
N CYS A 174 -13.97 -10.14 -2.44
CA CYS A 174 -13.27 -10.15 -1.16
C CYS A 174 -13.65 -8.92 -0.33
N ALA A 175 -13.49 -7.71 -0.89
CA ALA A 175 -13.83 -6.47 -0.21
C ALA A 175 -15.31 -6.43 0.23
N SER A 176 -16.23 -6.81 -0.66
CA SER A 176 -17.66 -6.87 -0.36
C SER A 176 -18.01 -7.87 0.75
N SER A 177 -17.22 -8.93 0.93
CA SER A 177 -17.43 -9.89 2.01
C SER A 177 -16.95 -9.33 3.37
N ILE A 178 -15.81 -8.64 3.38
CA ILE A 178 -15.23 -8.01 4.57
C ILE A 178 -16.10 -6.83 5.05
N GLU A 179 -16.65 -6.04 4.13
CA GLU A 179 -17.54 -4.91 4.44
C GLU A 179 -18.86 -5.33 5.11
N LYS A 180 -19.30 -6.59 4.95
CA LYS A 180 -20.53 -7.12 5.56
C LYS A 180 -20.37 -7.48 7.03
N ILE A 181 -19.14 -7.63 7.51
CA ILE A 181 -18.85 -7.98 8.89
C ILE A 181 -19.09 -6.75 9.77
N ASP A 182 -19.73 -6.97 10.91
CA ASP A 182 -19.94 -5.94 11.93
C ASP A 182 -18.65 -5.77 12.75
N TRP A 183 -17.79 -4.87 12.29
CA TRP A 183 -16.54 -4.50 12.96
C TRP A 183 -16.82 -3.50 14.09
N GLN A 184 -16.58 -3.90 15.34
CA GLN A 184 -16.98 -3.12 16.53
C GLN A 184 -16.19 -1.81 16.70
N TYR A 185 -14.88 -1.81 16.41
CA TYR A 185 -13.97 -0.71 16.74
C TYR A 185 -13.51 0.06 15.50
N ASP A 186 -13.36 1.37 15.61
CA ASP A 186 -12.92 2.19 14.49
C ASP A 186 -11.44 1.93 14.17
N ALA A 187 -10.61 1.72 15.20
CA ALA A 187 -9.21 1.28 15.02
C ALA A 187 -9.12 -0.02 14.19
N VAL A 188 -10.05 -0.96 14.38
CA VAL A 188 -10.10 -2.21 13.59
C VAL A 188 -10.47 -1.89 12.15
N LYS A 189 -11.53 -1.12 11.90
CA LYS A 189 -11.96 -0.75 10.53
C LYS A 189 -10.84 -0.07 9.75
N GLU A 190 -10.12 0.85 10.39
CA GLU A 190 -9.00 1.57 9.76
C GLU A 190 -7.82 0.64 9.43
N SER A 191 -7.61 -0.39 10.25
CA SER A 191 -6.55 -1.39 10.07
C SER A 191 -6.83 -2.37 8.93
N LEU A 192 -8.10 -2.59 8.54
CA LEU A 192 -8.48 -3.60 7.53
C LEU A 192 -7.83 -3.37 6.16
N LYS A 193 -7.41 -2.14 5.83
CA LYS A 193 -6.65 -1.85 4.60
C LYS A 193 -5.28 -2.58 4.55
N TYR A 194 -4.76 -2.96 5.70
CA TYR A 194 -3.53 -3.73 5.88
C TYR A 194 -3.77 -5.24 6.03
N LEU A 195 -5.01 -5.71 5.93
CA LEU A 195 -5.33 -7.13 6.01
C LEU A 195 -4.61 -7.91 4.89
N ARG A 196 -3.82 -8.91 5.26
CA ARG A 196 -3.08 -9.79 4.36
C ARG A 196 -3.16 -11.25 4.79
N CYS A 197 -3.05 -12.16 3.83
CA CYS A 197 -2.94 -13.58 4.12
C CYS A 197 -1.68 -13.87 4.95
N LYS A 198 -1.81 -14.61 6.05
CA LYS A 198 -0.64 -15.02 6.87
C LYS A 198 0.33 -15.98 6.19
N SER A 199 -0.02 -16.51 5.00
CA SER A 199 0.82 -17.45 4.25
C SER A 199 1.34 -16.90 2.94
N CYS A 200 0.48 -16.34 2.09
CA CYS A 200 0.89 -15.81 0.79
C CYS A 200 0.93 -14.28 0.75
N HIS A 201 0.58 -13.58 1.84
CA HIS A 201 0.53 -12.12 1.90
C HIS A 201 -0.34 -11.45 0.83
N SER A 202 -1.21 -12.17 0.12
CA SER A 202 -2.18 -11.58 -0.79
C SER A 202 -3.23 -10.78 -0.02
N SER A 203 -3.74 -9.70 -0.63
CA SER A 203 -4.89 -8.95 -0.13
C SER A 203 -6.24 -9.57 -0.49
N LEU A 204 -6.29 -10.62 -1.31
CA LEU A 204 -7.52 -11.32 -1.72
C LEU A 204 -8.06 -12.20 -0.58
N ILE A 205 -8.55 -11.54 0.47
CA ILE A 205 -9.09 -12.15 1.67
C ILE A 205 -10.60 -11.94 1.71
N GLU A 206 -11.34 -13.03 1.80
CA GLU A 206 -12.79 -13.00 2.02
C GLU A 206 -13.16 -13.45 3.43
N ALA A 207 -14.31 -12.98 3.92
CA ALA A 207 -15.00 -13.54 5.07
C ALA A 207 -16.12 -14.48 4.58
N PRO A 208 -15.93 -15.82 4.62
CA PRO A 208 -16.84 -16.76 3.99
C PRO A 208 -18.19 -16.92 4.72
N TYR A 209 -18.26 -16.55 6.01
CA TYR A 209 -19.47 -16.70 6.82
C TYR A 209 -20.08 -15.32 7.13
N PRO A 210 -21.24 -14.97 6.56
CA PRO A 210 -21.89 -13.65 6.76
C PRO A 210 -22.32 -13.36 8.21
N ASP A 211 -22.48 -14.42 9.00
CA ASP A 211 -22.90 -14.35 10.40
C ASP A 211 -21.71 -14.13 11.34
N ASP A 212 -20.47 -14.17 10.84
CA ASP A 212 -19.30 -13.84 11.63
C ASP A 212 -19.37 -12.39 12.11
N ARG A 213 -18.85 -12.17 13.32
CA ARG A 213 -18.86 -10.88 14.01
C ARG A 213 -17.54 -10.71 14.70
N HIS A 214 -17.04 -9.47 14.71
CA HIS A 214 -15.83 -9.15 15.46
C HIS A 214 -16.03 -9.50 16.96
N PRO A 215 -15.04 -10.12 17.64
CA PRO A 215 -13.67 -10.44 17.18
C PRO A 215 -13.53 -11.78 16.43
N TYR A 216 -14.56 -12.63 16.42
CA TYR A 216 -14.52 -13.97 15.87
C TYR A 216 -14.94 -14.01 14.39
N VAL A 217 -13.96 -13.76 13.51
CA VAL A 217 -14.16 -13.75 12.07
C VAL A 217 -13.25 -14.77 11.41
N ASN A 218 -13.84 -15.70 10.67
CA ASN A 218 -13.10 -16.62 9.80
C ASN A 218 -12.77 -15.90 8.49
N LEU A 219 -11.61 -16.23 7.94
CA LEU A 219 -11.06 -15.64 6.74
C LEU A 219 -10.60 -16.75 5.80
N HIS A 220 -10.77 -16.50 4.51
CA HIS A 220 -10.31 -17.38 3.45
C HIS A 220 -9.49 -16.58 2.44
N CYS A 221 -8.30 -17.07 2.08
CA CYS A 221 -7.49 -16.45 1.04
C CYS A 221 -7.80 -17.05 -0.33
N ARG A 222 -8.33 -16.24 -1.25
CA ARG A 222 -8.65 -16.66 -2.62
C ARG A 222 -7.43 -16.95 -3.49
N SER A 223 -6.26 -16.44 -3.11
CA SER A 223 -5.00 -16.65 -3.82
C SER A 223 -4.38 -18.02 -3.51
N CYS A 224 -4.22 -18.36 -2.23
CA CYS A 224 -3.55 -19.61 -1.82
C CYS A 224 -4.47 -20.67 -1.21
N ASN A 225 -5.78 -20.39 -1.13
CA ASN A 225 -6.81 -21.27 -0.58
C ASN A 225 -6.58 -21.65 0.90
N LEU A 226 -5.94 -20.76 1.68
CA LEU A 226 -5.74 -20.93 3.11
C LEU A 226 -6.95 -20.38 3.89
N ASP A 227 -7.50 -21.20 4.78
CA ASP A 227 -8.43 -20.78 5.83
C ASP A 227 -7.67 -20.37 7.09
N PHE A 228 -8.06 -19.25 7.70
CA PHE A 228 -7.48 -18.72 8.93
C PHE A 228 -8.49 -17.83 9.67
N VAL A 229 -8.15 -17.32 10.84
CA VAL A 229 -9.05 -16.43 11.62
C VAL A 229 -8.46 -15.02 11.73
N PHE A 230 -9.31 -14.02 11.89
CA PHE A 230 -8.88 -12.63 12.05
C PHE A 230 -7.94 -12.43 13.24
N ASP A 231 -8.13 -13.21 14.30
CA ASP A 231 -7.25 -13.25 15.46
C ASP A 231 -5.78 -13.58 15.08
N ASP A 232 -5.53 -14.33 14.00
CA ASP A 232 -4.17 -14.64 13.52
C ASP A 232 -3.42 -13.42 12.95
N VAL A 233 -4.15 -12.37 12.55
CA VAL A 233 -3.61 -11.25 11.74
C VAL A 233 -3.91 -9.88 12.32
N ILE A 234 -4.80 -9.77 13.32
CA ILE A 234 -5.22 -8.49 13.91
C ILE A 234 -4.05 -7.70 14.49
N GLU A 235 -3.11 -8.36 15.17
CA GLU A 235 -1.94 -7.68 15.77
C GLU A 235 -1.08 -6.98 14.70
N GLN A 236 -0.81 -7.67 13.58
CA GLN A 236 -0.08 -7.07 12.46
C GLN A 236 -0.87 -5.93 11.81
N CYS A 237 -2.18 -6.09 11.64
CA CYS A 237 -3.02 -5.03 11.05
C CYS A 237 -2.98 -3.75 11.90
N ILE A 238 -3.05 -3.89 13.23
CA ILE A 238 -2.97 -2.76 14.17
C ILE A 238 -1.57 -2.13 14.10
N ASP A 239 -0.50 -2.93 14.12
CA ASP A 239 0.86 -2.43 14.03
C ASP A 239 1.09 -1.66 12.71
N ASP A 240 0.69 -2.21 11.57
CA ASP A 240 0.80 -1.54 10.26
C ASP A 240 -0.01 -0.23 10.19
N SER A 241 -1.09 -0.13 10.96
CA SER A 241 -1.94 1.05 11.02
C SER A 241 -1.43 2.14 11.95
N LEU A 242 -0.92 1.77 13.13
CA LEU A 242 -0.62 2.69 14.22
C LEU A 242 0.87 2.87 14.54
N SER A 243 1.76 2.01 14.04
CA SER A 243 3.21 2.10 14.31
C SER A 243 3.81 3.46 13.94
N GLY A 244 3.34 4.07 12.85
CA GLY A 244 3.75 5.41 12.46
C GLY A 244 3.35 6.50 13.46
N GLU A 245 2.21 6.36 14.12
CA GLU A 245 1.79 7.24 15.21
C GLU A 245 2.56 6.95 16.49
N ALA A 246 2.72 5.68 16.87
CA ALA A 246 3.51 5.27 18.01
C ALA A 246 4.94 5.84 17.96
N MET A 247 5.57 5.77 16.78
CA MET A 247 6.92 6.33 16.57
C MET A 247 6.93 7.86 16.73
N ARG A 248 5.91 8.57 16.24
CA ARG A 248 5.81 10.03 16.41
C ARG A 248 5.64 10.40 17.87
N ASN A 249 4.72 9.75 18.58
CA ASN A 249 4.47 10.01 19.99
C ASN A 249 5.74 9.75 20.81
N ALA A 250 6.45 8.64 20.56
CA ALA A 250 7.71 8.36 21.24
C ALA A 250 8.79 9.44 21.01
N MET A 251 8.90 9.99 19.80
CA MET A 251 9.84 11.10 19.51
C MET A 251 9.47 12.40 20.23
N ASP A 252 8.18 12.63 20.46
CA ASP A 252 7.66 13.81 21.15
C ASP A 252 7.52 13.60 22.67
N GLY A 253 7.93 12.43 23.19
CA GLY A 253 7.81 12.07 24.61
C GLY A 253 6.39 11.76 25.06
N GLY A 254 5.48 11.48 24.13
CA GLY A 254 4.12 11.01 24.37
C GLY A 254 4.02 9.49 24.51
N GLU A 255 2.80 9.02 24.76
CA GLU A 255 2.48 7.60 24.97
C GLU A 255 2.13 6.88 23.65
N SER A 256 2.31 5.56 23.62
CA SER A 256 1.89 4.73 22.49
C SER A 256 0.35 4.77 22.35
N PRO A 257 -0.21 4.75 21.13
CA PRO A 257 -1.65 4.63 20.92
C PRO A 257 -2.20 3.23 21.24
N TYR A 258 -1.32 2.22 21.38
CA TYR A 258 -1.68 0.86 21.76
C TYR A 258 -0.63 0.19 22.66
N ASP A 259 -1.05 -0.82 23.40
CA ASP A 259 -0.25 -1.62 24.33
C ASP A 259 -0.47 -3.13 24.17
N SER A 260 0.42 -3.92 24.77
CA SER A 260 0.27 -5.37 24.94
C SER A 260 -0.84 -5.68 25.94
N CYS A 261 -1.90 -6.35 25.47
CA CYS A 261 -3.06 -6.68 26.28
C CYS A 261 -2.69 -7.64 27.43
N HIS A 262 -3.16 -7.33 28.64
CA HIS A 262 -2.97 -8.15 29.83
C HIS A 262 -3.49 -9.61 29.67
N GLU A 263 -4.63 -9.80 29.00
CA GLU A 263 -5.27 -11.12 28.88
C GLU A 263 -4.70 -11.96 27.74
N CYS A 264 -4.56 -11.41 26.53
CA CYS A 264 -4.16 -12.17 25.35
C CYS A 264 -2.69 -11.98 24.94
N GLY A 265 -1.98 -11.03 25.56
CA GLY A 265 -0.58 -10.73 25.28
C GLY A 265 -0.30 -10.01 23.96
N LYS A 266 -1.29 -9.85 23.07
CA LYS A 266 -1.14 -9.18 21.78
C LYS A 266 -1.08 -7.67 21.94
N ASN A 267 -0.32 -7.00 21.08
CA ASN A 267 -0.24 -5.54 21.00
C ASN A 267 -1.49 -4.93 20.37
N THR A 268 -2.64 -5.16 21.00
CA THR A 268 -3.98 -4.84 20.48
C THR A 268 -4.86 -4.17 21.53
N TYR A 269 -4.32 -3.72 22.66
CA TYR A 269 -5.05 -2.85 23.57
C TYR A 269 -4.98 -1.42 23.05
N ILE A 270 -6.09 -0.85 22.58
CA ILE A 270 -6.12 0.49 21.97
C ILE A 270 -6.62 1.48 23.02
N HIS A 271 -5.81 2.48 23.37
CA HIS A 271 -6.16 3.41 24.46
C HIS A 271 -7.41 4.24 24.14
N SER A 272 -7.60 4.66 22.89
CA SER A 272 -8.78 5.42 22.47
C SER A 272 -10.08 4.61 22.52
N GLU A 273 -9.98 3.27 22.44
CA GLU A 273 -11.12 2.35 22.52
C GLU A 273 -11.34 1.84 23.96
N GLU A 274 -10.41 2.12 24.88
CA GLU A 274 -10.32 1.57 26.25
C GLU A 274 -10.43 0.03 26.32
N LYS A 275 -10.05 -0.67 25.24
CA LYS A 275 -10.24 -2.12 25.09
C LYS A 275 -9.17 -2.80 24.27
N CYS A 276 -8.99 -4.10 24.53
CA CYS A 276 -8.32 -4.99 23.60
C CYS A 276 -9.23 -5.33 22.42
N VAL A 277 -8.85 -4.92 21.22
CA VAL A 277 -9.63 -5.18 20.01
C VAL A 277 -9.54 -6.64 19.54
N ALA A 278 -8.67 -7.47 20.13
CA ALA A 278 -8.56 -8.90 19.81
C ALA A 278 -9.40 -9.79 20.74
N CYS A 279 -9.42 -9.51 22.05
CA CYS A 279 -10.10 -10.35 23.04
C CYS A 279 -11.15 -9.63 23.89
N GLU A 280 -11.44 -8.36 23.60
CA GLU A 280 -12.43 -7.51 24.29
C GLU A 280 -12.10 -7.19 25.76
N TYR A 281 -10.88 -7.45 26.22
CA TYR A 281 -10.44 -7.10 27.57
C TYR A 281 -10.55 -5.59 27.85
N GLU A 282 -11.14 -5.25 29.00
CA GLU A 282 -11.18 -3.92 29.61
C GLU A 282 -10.34 -3.94 30.89
N MET A 283 -9.62 -2.85 31.20
CA MET A 283 -8.87 -2.76 32.46
C MET A 283 -9.79 -2.94 33.68
N GLU A 284 -9.46 -3.92 34.52
CA GLU A 284 -10.16 -4.15 35.79
C GLU A 284 -9.85 -3.04 36.80
N TYR A 285 -8.59 -2.61 36.86
CA TYR A 285 -8.12 -1.61 37.82
C TYR A 285 -7.76 -0.30 37.11
N LYS A 286 -8.55 0.75 37.33
CA LYS A 286 -8.28 2.09 36.76
C LYS A 286 -7.47 3.00 37.69
N PHE A 287 -7.48 2.73 39.00
CA PHE A 287 -6.80 3.54 40.02
C PHE A 287 -6.13 2.65 41.06
N CYS A 288 -4.98 3.11 41.56
CA CYS A 288 -4.25 2.44 42.64
C CYS A 288 -5.05 2.46 43.93
N GLU A 289 -5.28 1.30 44.53
CA GLU A 289 -6.06 1.16 45.77
C GLU A 289 -5.43 1.83 47.02
N ILE A 290 -4.15 2.22 46.93
CA ILE A 290 -3.38 2.81 48.04
C ILE A 290 -3.21 4.32 47.89
N CYS A 291 -2.91 4.80 46.68
CA CYS A 291 -2.53 6.19 46.45
C CYS A 291 -3.40 6.92 45.41
N ASP A 292 -4.45 6.28 44.88
CA ASP A 292 -5.39 6.80 43.90
C ASP A 292 -4.78 7.26 42.57
N THR A 293 -3.50 6.99 42.30
CA THR A 293 -2.87 7.24 41.00
C THR A 293 -3.55 6.41 39.91
N SER A 294 -3.76 7.00 38.72
CA SER A 294 -4.25 6.28 37.55
C SER A 294 -3.34 5.11 37.20
N LEU A 295 -3.94 3.99 36.82
CA LEU A 295 -3.21 2.77 36.43
C LEU A 295 -3.23 2.59 34.91
N GLY A 296 -2.11 2.08 34.39
CA GLY A 296 -1.99 1.64 33.00
C GLY A 296 -2.22 0.14 32.83
N ILE A 297 -2.02 -0.34 31.61
CA ILE A 297 -2.10 -1.77 31.28
C ILE A 297 -0.99 -2.57 31.98
N GLU A 298 0.20 -1.99 32.09
CA GLU A 298 1.33 -2.57 32.80
C GLU A 298 1.07 -2.76 34.31
N ASP A 299 0.20 -1.95 34.91
CA ASP A 299 -0.15 -2.06 36.33
C ASP A 299 -1.19 -3.16 36.60
N GLN A 300 -1.85 -3.72 35.58
CA GLN A 300 -2.88 -4.75 35.79
C GLN A 300 -2.31 -6.02 36.44
N TYR A 301 -1.01 -6.29 36.25
CA TYR A 301 -0.29 -7.39 36.91
C TYR A 301 -0.12 -7.21 38.43
N ASN A 302 -0.34 -6.01 38.95
CA ASN A 302 -0.12 -5.66 40.36
C ASN A 302 -1.41 -5.73 41.20
N GLU A 303 -2.48 -6.33 40.66
CA GLU A 303 -3.77 -6.55 41.35
C GLU A 303 -4.27 -5.26 42.03
N GLY A 304 -4.40 -4.18 41.25
CA GLY A 304 -4.93 -2.89 41.71
C GLY A 304 -3.92 -1.94 42.38
N LYS A 305 -2.62 -2.23 42.33
CA LYS A 305 -1.57 -1.35 42.88
C LYS A 305 -0.74 -0.75 41.76
N CYS A 306 -0.34 0.52 41.89
CA CYS A 306 0.69 1.06 40.99
C CYS A 306 2.05 0.42 41.29
N GLY A 307 2.95 0.42 40.31
CA GLY A 307 4.28 -0.19 40.47
C GLY A 307 5.05 0.25 41.73
N SER A 308 4.93 1.51 42.17
CA SER A 308 5.58 1.99 43.41
C SER A 308 4.97 1.40 44.68
N CYS A 309 3.65 1.29 44.73
CA CYS A 309 2.93 0.70 45.85
C CYS A 309 3.14 -0.82 45.91
N GLN A 310 3.15 -1.49 44.76
CA GLN A 310 3.47 -2.92 44.66
C GLN A 310 4.88 -3.21 45.19
N TYR A 311 5.88 -2.46 44.71
CA TYR A 311 7.25 -2.59 45.19
C TYR A 311 7.38 -2.41 46.72
N SER A 312 6.66 -1.42 47.27
CA SER A 312 6.66 -1.17 48.71
C SER A 312 6.01 -2.32 49.50
N TYR A 313 4.93 -2.89 48.97
CA TYR A 313 4.25 -4.04 49.56
C TYR A 313 5.12 -5.30 49.55
N GLU A 314 5.75 -5.62 48.42
CA GLU A 314 6.65 -6.77 48.28
C GLU A 314 7.83 -6.68 49.26
N LYS A 315 8.40 -5.49 49.43
CA LYS A 315 9.49 -5.26 50.39
C LYS A 315 9.03 -5.50 51.82
N PHE A 316 7.83 -5.06 52.21
CA PHE A 316 7.28 -5.30 53.54
C PHE A 316 7.00 -6.78 53.79
N MET A 317 6.54 -7.53 52.79
CA MET A 317 6.24 -8.96 52.91
C MET A 317 7.50 -9.85 52.93
N ALA A 318 8.64 -9.34 52.49
CA ALA A 318 9.92 -10.06 52.46
C ALA A 318 10.75 -9.92 53.75
N GLU A 319 10.35 -9.05 54.69
CA GLU A 319 10.95 -8.84 56.02
C GLU A 319 10.24 -9.66 57.10
#